data_AF-A0A838QN00-F1
#
_entry.id   AF-A0A838QN00-F1
#
_cell.length_a   1.000
_cell.length_b   1.000
_cell.length_c   1.000
_cell.angle_alpha   90.00
_cell.angle_beta   90.00
_cell.angle_gamma   90.00
#
_symmetry.space_group_name_H-M   'P 1'
#
loop_
_entity.id
_entity.type
_entity.pdbx_description
1 polymer ?
#
loop_
_entity_poly.entity_id
_entity_poly.type
_entity_poly.pdbx_seq_one_letter_code
_entity_poly.pdbx_strand_id
1 'polypeptide(L)'
;MFLAHSFRLCDPWQCEPTADGGLRWSRVFHRPTGLEPDDQLVLVLIGAPTTAQVTINGQTFPPIPDSTELAEVILQPPAPFQYDLTRILADDNRIEILVPSPA
;
A
#
# COMPACT_ATOMS: atom_id res chain seq x y z
N MET A 1 6.40 18.89 16.53
CA MET A 1 5.99 19.25 15.15
C MET A 1 6.42 18.07 14.30
N PHE A 2 5.49 17.26 13.79
CA PHE A 2 5.83 16.09 12.97
C PHE A 2 6.03 16.55 11.53
N LEU A 3 7.25 16.46 10.99
CA LEU A 3 7.50 16.69 9.58
C LEU A 3 7.15 15.40 8.82
N ALA A 4 5.88 15.28 8.41
CA ALA A 4 5.46 14.23 7.50
C ALA A 4 6.04 14.51 6.11
N HIS A 5 7.09 13.77 5.75
CA HIS A 5 7.66 13.80 4.40
C HIS A 5 6.94 12.75 3.54
N SER A 6 6.28 13.19 2.47
CA SER A 6 5.69 12.29 1.49
C SER A 6 6.57 12.25 0.24
N PHE A 7 6.87 11.04 -0.20
CA PHE A 7 7.49 10.80 -1.50
C PHE A 7 6.62 9.83 -2.27
N ARG A 8 6.53 10.03 -3.58
CA ARG A 8 5.85 9.09 -4.46
C ARG A 8 6.87 8.09 -4.95
N LEU A 9 6.44 6.85 -5.08
CA LEU A 9 7.24 5.86 -5.77
C LEU A 9 7.31 6.30 -7.26
N CYS A 10 8.50 6.59 -7.81
CA CYS A 10 8.70 7.12 -9.18
C CYS A 10 8.68 6.14 -10.38
N ASP A 11 9.19 4.91 -10.26
CA ASP A 11 9.23 3.86 -11.31
C ASP A 11 7.85 3.31 -11.72
N PRO A 12 7.72 2.74 -12.93
CA PRO A 12 6.47 2.12 -13.35
C PRO A 12 6.11 0.88 -12.51
N TRP A 13 4.82 0.65 -12.32
CA TRP A 13 4.30 -0.60 -11.78
C TRP A 13 4.39 -1.70 -12.83
N GLN A 14 4.82 -2.90 -12.42
CA GLN A 14 4.70 -4.11 -13.21
C GLN A 14 3.30 -4.69 -12.98
N CYS A 15 2.55 -4.92 -14.06
CA CYS A 15 1.19 -5.44 -13.97
C CYS A 15 1.11 -6.79 -14.67
N GLU A 16 0.68 -7.82 -13.94
CA GLU A 16 0.54 -9.19 -14.43
C GLU A 16 -0.89 -9.70 -14.15
N PRO A 17 -1.54 -10.38 -15.10
CA PRO A 17 -2.81 -11.04 -14.84
C PRO A 17 -2.61 -12.24 -13.89
N THR A 18 -3.57 -12.49 -13.00
CA THR A 18 -3.57 -13.68 -12.14
C THR A 18 -4.43 -14.80 -12.72
N ALA A 19 -4.16 -16.04 -12.29
CA ALA A 19 -4.91 -17.22 -12.75
C ALA A 19 -6.42 -17.10 -12.45
N ASP A 20 -6.78 -16.40 -11.39
CA ASP A 20 -8.16 -16.17 -10.96
C ASP A 20 -8.84 -14.98 -11.67
N GLY A 21 -8.22 -14.44 -12.74
CA GLY A 21 -8.76 -13.32 -13.51
C GLY A 21 -8.59 -11.95 -12.86
N GLY A 22 -7.77 -11.84 -11.82
CA GLY A 22 -7.38 -10.58 -11.19
C GLY A 22 -6.13 -9.95 -11.80
N LEU A 23 -5.62 -8.90 -11.15
CA LEU A 23 -4.38 -8.22 -11.52
C LEU A 23 -3.42 -8.19 -10.33
N ARG A 24 -2.17 -8.60 -10.56
CA ARG A 24 -1.06 -8.40 -9.64
C ARG A 24 -0.24 -7.21 -10.12
N TRP A 25 -0.18 -6.19 -9.29
CA TRP A 25 0.67 -5.02 -9.46
C TRP A 25 1.88 -5.22 -8.56
N SER A 26 3.09 -5.11 -9.07
CA SER A 26 4.29 -5.24 -8.25
C SER A 26 5.32 -4.18 -8.59
N ARG A 27 6.12 -3.82 -7.60
CA ARG A 27 7.18 -2.83 -7.77
C ARG A 27 8.27 -2.95 -6.69
N VAL A 28 9.50 -2.61 -7.07
CA VAL A 28 10.63 -2.44 -6.16
C VAL A 28 10.79 -0.97 -5.78
N PHE A 29 11.15 -0.70 -4.52
CA PHE A 29 11.47 0.63 -4.03
C PHE A 29 12.56 0.57 -2.96
N HIS A 30 13.36 1.63 -2.88
CA HIS A 30 14.42 1.74 -1.88
C HIS A 30 13.96 2.44 -0.62
N ARG A 31 14.67 2.21 0.48
CA ARG A 31 14.51 2.99 1.71
C ARG A 31 14.76 4.48 1.42
N PRO A 32 13.83 5.38 1.82
CA PRO A 32 14.06 6.81 1.72
C PRO A 32 15.30 7.24 2.52
N THR A 33 16.10 8.13 1.93
CA THR A 33 17.28 8.69 2.59
C THR A 33 16.89 9.71 3.66
N GLY A 34 17.65 9.78 4.74
CA GLY A 34 17.44 10.77 5.81
C GLY A 34 16.39 10.38 6.85
N LEU A 35 16.02 9.09 6.93
CA LEU A 35 15.22 8.56 8.01
C LEU A 35 16.09 8.29 9.24
N GLU A 36 15.70 8.84 10.39
CA GLU A 36 16.26 8.51 11.69
C GLU A 36 15.73 7.16 12.19
N PRO A 37 16.43 6.48 13.12
CA PRO A 37 15.99 5.20 13.67
C PRO A 37 14.59 5.22 14.32
N ASP A 38 14.18 6.38 14.82
CA ASP A 38 12.89 6.58 15.50
C ASP A 38 11.78 7.12 14.56
N ASP A 39 12.10 7.32 13.27
CA ASP A 39 11.11 7.79 12.30
C ASP A 39 10.09 6.71 11.98
N GLN A 40 8.81 7.08 12.04
CA GLN A 40 7.71 6.22 11.61
C GLN A 40 7.55 6.29 10.09
N LEU A 41 7.48 5.13 9.43
CA LEU A 41 7.19 5.06 8.00
C LEU A 41 5.83 4.41 7.76
N VAL A 42 4.95 5.15 7.09
CA VAL A 42 3.61 4.71 6.72
C VAL A 42 3.48 4.69 5.21
N LEU A 43 3.11 3.54 4.66
CA LEU A 43 2.67 3.43 3.27
C LEU A 43 1.21 3.83 3.16
N VAL A 44 0.92 4.71 2.21
CA VAL A 44 -0.43 5.17 1.91
C VAL A 44 -0.81 4.70 0.51
N LEU A 45 -1.88 3.89 0.41
CA LEU A 45 -2.41 3.37 -0.85
C LEU A 45 -3.76 4.03 -1.14
N ILE A 46 -3.82 4.79 -2.23
CA ILE A 46 -5.00 5.56 -2.64
C ILE A 46 -5.64 4.89 -3.86
N GLY A 47 -6.97 4.72 -3.86
CA GLY A 47 -7.71 4.25 -5.03
C GLY A 47 -7.66 2.73 -5.28
N ALA A 48 -7.10 1.95 -4.36
CA ALA A 48 -7.21 0.50 -4.42
C ALA A 48 -8.62 0.04 -3.99
N PRO A 49 -9.13 -1.07 -4.54
CA PRO A 49 -10.37 -1.65 -4.06
C PRO A 49 -10.19 -2.23 -2.64
N THR A 50 -11.26 -2.29 -1.85
CA THR A 50 -11.26 -2.87 -0.50
C THR A 50 -10.93 -4.35 -0.46
N THR A 51 -11.09 -5.04 -1.58
CA THR A 51 -10.73 -6.45 -1.77
C THR A 51 -9.27 -6.65 -2.16
N ALA A 52 -8.50 -5.56 -2.36
CA ALA A 52 -7.09 -5.67 -2.69
C ALA A 52 -6.28 -6.22 -1.51
N GLN A 53 -5.37 -7.13 -1.80
CA GLN A 53 -4.41 -7.66 -0.84
C GLN A 53 -3.04 -7.02 -1.07
N VAL A 54 -2.47 -6.41 -0.03
CA VAL A 54 -1.17 -5.76 -0.10
C VAL A 54 -0.13 -6.65 0.58
N THR A 55 0.98 -6.91 -0.10
CA THR A 55 2.12 -7.67 0.41
C THR A 55 3.37 -6.83 0.23
N ILE A 56 4.19 -6.75 1.28
CA ILE A 56 5.42 -5.95 1.29
C ILE A 56 6.53 -6.82 1.87
N ASN A 57 7.61 -7.00 1.12
CA ASN A 57 8.73 -7.88 1.49
C ASN A 57 8.27 -9.31 1.85
N GLY A 58 7.23 -9.81 1.15
CA GLY A 58 6.62 -11.11 1.40
C GLY A 58 5.66 -11.16 2.60
N GLN A 59 5.52 -10.08 3.36
CA GLN A 59 4.56 -9.97 4.45
C GLN A 59 3.25 -9.38 3.95
N THR A 60 2.17 -10.15 4.06
CA THR A 60 0.81 -9.68 3.75
C THR A 60 0.29 -8.81 4.89
N PHE A 61 -0.27 -7.66 4.52
CA PHE A 61 -0.95 -6.77 5.45
C PHE A 61 -2.47 -6.89 5.24
N PRO A 62 -3.24 -7.05 6.33
CA PRO A 62 -4.68 -6.87 6.23
C PRO A 62 -4.96 -5.41 5.85
N PRO A 63 -5.92 -5.12 4.96
CA PRO A 63 -6.36 -3.75 4.77
C PRO A 63 -6.81 -3.21 6.12
N ILE A 64 -6.17 -2.15 6.60
CA ILE A 64 -6.61 -1.49 7.83
C ILE A 64 -7.87 -0.70 7.44
N PRO A 65 -9.07 -1.09 7.90
CA PRO A 65 -10.23 -0.24 7.72
C PRO A 65 -9.96 1.04 8.51
N ASP A 66 -10.10 2.19 7.86
CA ASP A 66 -10.15 3.45 8.61
C ASP A 66 -11.31 3.32 9.61
N SER A 67 -11.08 3.73 10.86
CA SER A 67 -12.01 3.60 12.00
C SER A 67 -13.26 4.48 11.86
N THR A 68 -13.85 4.53 10.68
CA THR A 68 -15.16 5.11 10.40
C THR A 68 -16.06 3.96 9.98
N GLU A 69 -16.41 3.12 10.95
CA GLU A 69 -17.66 2.38 10.90
C GLU A 69 -18.78 3.42 10.77
N LEU A 70 -19.29 3.58 9.55
CA LEU A 70 -20.72 3.48 9.21
C LEU A 70 -20.88 3.85 7.74
N ALA A 71 -21.51 2.93 7.03
CA ALA A 71 -21.87 3.06 5.63
C ALA A 71 -22.64 4.36 5.35
N GLU A 72 -22.15 5.17 4.41
CA GLU A 72 -23.03 5.90 3.50
C GLU A 72 -22.52 5.77 2.06
N VAL A 73 -23.40 5.21 1.24
CA VAL A 73 -23.32 5.13 -0.21
C VAL A 73 -23.25 6.56 -0.78
N ILE A 74 -22.56 6.72 -1.90
CA ILE A 74 -22.65 7.83 -2.89
C ILE A 74 -21.51 8.89 -2.78
N LEU A 75 -20.56 8.83 -3.73
CA LEU A 75 -19.64 9.89 -4.22
C LEU A 75 -18.29 10.15 -3.53
N GLN A 76 -17.87 9.45 -2.47
CA GLN A 76 -16.51 9.61 -1.93
C GLN A 76 -15.53 8.58 -2.51
N PRO A 77 -14.31 8.99 -2.93
CA PRO A 77 -13.27 8.02 -3.29
C PRO A 77 -12.96 7.16 -2.07
N PRO A 78 -12.63 5.86 -2.24
CA PRO A 78 -12.29 4.99 -1.13
C PRO A 78 -11.17 5.63 -0.30
N ALA A 79 -11.37 5.65 1.02
CA ALA A 79 -10.37 6.16 1.95
C ALA A 79 -9.02 5.47 1.71
N PRO A 80 -7.90 6.20 1.86
CA PRO A 80 -6.58 5.62 1.65
C PRO A 80 -6.30 4.51 2.67
N PHE A 81 -5.81 3.36 2.21
CA PHE A 81 -5.28 2.34 3.10
C PHE A 81 -3.91 2.76 3.62
N GLN A 82 -3.68 2.59 4.91
CA GLN A 82 -2.40 2.90 5.55
C GLN A 82 -1.77 1.63 6.11
N TYR A 83 -0.45 1.51 5.98
CA TYR A 83 0.32 0.36 6.48
C TYR A 83 1.59 0.85 7.16
N ASP A 84 1.81 0.45 8.42
CA ASP A 84 3.05 0.75 9.13
C ASP A 84 4.18 -0.17 8.62
N LEU A 85 5.20 0.44 8.00
CA LEU A 85 6.35 -0.26 7.44
C LEU A 85 7.61 -0.14 8.29
N THR A 86 7.54 0.57 9.42
CA THR A 86 8.71 0.99 10.22
C THR A 86 9.63 -0.18 10.57
N ARG A 87 9.06 -1.36 10.83
CA ARG A 87 9.81 -2.56 11.24
C ARG A 87 10.21 -3.50 10.11
N ILE A 88 9.63 -3.34 8.91
CA ILE A 88 9.79 -4.31 7.81
C ILE A 88 10.60 -3.75 6.64
N LEU A 89 10.94 -2.46 6.69
CA LEU A 89 11.71 -1.81 5.64
C LEU A 89 13.15 -2.31 5.60
N ALA A 90 13.59 -2.77 4.44
CA ALA A 90 14.97 -3.07 4.12
C ALA A 90 15.54 -1.98 3.18
N ASP A 91 16.79 -2.10 2.77
CA ASP A 91 17.38 -1.19 1.77
C ASP A 91 16.70 -1.37 0.40
N ASP A 92 16.35 -2.61 0.06
CA ASP A 92 15.59 -3.01 -1.12
C ASP A 92 14.25 -3.61 -0.69
N ASN A 93 13.15 -2.99 -1.10
CA ASN A 93 11.81 -3.42 -0.75
C ASN A 93 11.01 -3.77 -1.99
N ARG A 94 10.10 -4.73 -1.85
CA ARG A 94 9.14 -5.08 -2.90
C ARG A 94 7.73 -4.97 -2.37
N ILE A 95 6.91 -4.20 -3.07
CA ILE A 95 5.46 -4.12 -2.84
C ILE A 95 4.73 -4.91 -3.93
N GLU A 96 3.72 -5.65 -3.52
CA GLU A 96 2.80 -6.39 -4.38
C GLU A 96 1.37 -6.07 -3.95
N ILE A 97 0.52 -5.71 -4.90
CA ILE A 97 -0.89 -5.44 -4.71
C ILE A 97 -1.65 -6.40 -5.61
N LEU A 98 -2.37 -7.33 -4.99
CA LEU A 98 -3.25 -8.24 -5.68
C LEU A 98 -4.67 -7.65 -5.69
N VAL A 99 -5.17 -7.31 -6.86
CA VAL A 99 -6.54 -6.87 -7.08
C VAL A 99 -7.32 -8.06 -7.63
N PRO A 100 -8.28 -8.63 -6.88
CA PRO A 100 -9.09 -9.73 -7.38
C PRO A 100 -10.01 -9.25 -8.51
N SER A 101 -10.42 -10.18 -9.38
CA SER A 101 -11.38 -9.88 -10.43
C SER A 101 -12.71 -9.41 -9.82
N PRO A 102 -13.33 -8.32 -10.31
CA PRO A 102 -14.69 -8.01 -9.94
C PRO A 102 -15.59 -9.13 -10.48
N ALA A 103 -16.22 -9.88 -9.57
CA ALA A 103 -17.17 -10.93 -9.89
C ALA A 103 -18.38 -10.42 -10.69
#